data_AF-A0A507ZTJ4-F1
#
_entry.id   AF-A0A507ZTJ4-F1
#
_cell.length_a   1.000
_cell.length_b   1.000
_cell.length_c   1.000
_cell.angle_alpha   90.00
_cell.angle_beta   90.00
_cell.angle_gamma   90.00
#
_symmetry.space_group_name_H-M   'P 1'
#
loop_
_entity.id
_entity.type
_entity.pdbx_description
1 polymer ?
#
loop_
_entity_poly.entity_id
_entity_poly.type
_entity_poly.pdbx_seq_one_letter_code
_entity_poly.pdbx_strand_id
1 'polypeptide(L)'
;MPLSEFSRFLSKHPGAGVIDAVVDTTRENGVVVPVLGIGLYRAGNGASLAEAARMAYDNEDDGFFYDELDLVDDCEDMLVAAFYPRWPHDREQGDQALMHALCELVPKPAEGAPRKTYLFHHVDSQPYFNLLTGKPFATHG
;
A
#
# COMPACT_ATOMS: atom_id res chain seq x y z
N MET A 1 -6.49 -3.19 -17.86
CA MET A 1 -5.20 -3.53 -17.22
C MET A 1 -5.50 -3.92 -15.79
N PRO A 2 -4.78 -4.88 -15.19
CA PRO A 2 -5.09 -5.40 -13.85
C PRO A 2 -5.11 -4.33 -12.73
N LEU A 3 -4.48 -3.17 -12.96
CA LEU A 3 -4.39 -2.05 -12.00
C LEU A 3 -5.14 -0.78 -12.47
N SER A 4 -6.15 -0.90 -13.34
CA SER A 4 -6.88 0.28 -13.83
C SER A 4 -7.65 1.01 -12.74
N GLU A 5 -8.13 0.31 -11.73
CA GLU A 5 -8.83 0.92 -10.60
C GLU A 5 -7.87 1.73 -9.72
N PHE A 6 -6.65 1.25 -9.48
CA PHE A 6 -5.61 2.04 -8.82
C PHE A 6 -5.36 3.38 -9.51
N SER A 7 -5.14 3.37 -10.83
CA SER A 7 -4.91 4.61 -11.59
C SER A 7 -6.12 5.56 -11.57
N ARG A 8 -7.34 5.00 -11.64
CA ARG A 8 -8.59 5.78 -11.50
C ARG A 8 -8.71 6.40 -10.12
N PHE A 9 -8.40 5.65 -9.07
CA PHE A 9 -8.42 6.09 -7.68
C PHE A 9 -7.45 7.27 -7.47
N LEU A 10 -6.20 7.13 -7.92
CA LEU A 10 -5.21 8.23 -7.84
C LEU A 10 -5.67 9.49 -8.57
N SER A 11 -6.34 9.34 -9.71
CA SER A 11 -6.87 10.45 -10.50
C SER A 11 -8.06 11.15 -9.83
N LYS A 12 -8.89 10.39 -9.09
CA LYS A 12 -10.02 10.92 -8.30
C LYS A 12 -9.54 11.71 -7.07
N HIS A 13 -8.37 11.36 -6.53
CA HIS A 13 -7.82 11.96 -5.31
C HIS A 13 -6.46 12.66 -5.55
N PRO A 14 -6.41 13.73 -6.36
CA PRO A 14 -5.17 14.45 -6.64
C PRO A 14 -4.60 15.18 -5.41
N GLY A 15 -5.38 15.34 -4.33
CA GLY A 15 -4.94 15.90 -3.05
C GLY A 15 -4.65 14.87 -1.95
N ALA A 16 -4.62 13.58 -2.27
CA ALA A 16 -4.40 12.50 -1.31
C ALA A 16 -3.12 12.69 -0.48
N GLY A 17 -3.21 12.49 0.84
CA GLY A 17 -2.07 12.59 1.77
C GLY A 17 -1.30 11.27 1.89
N VAL A 18 -2.02 10.19 2.24
CA VAL A 18 -1.48 8.84 2.36
C VAL A 18 -2.33 7.90 1.51
N ILE A 19 -1.71 7.23 0.55
CA ILE A 19 -2.30 6.13 -0.19
C ILE A 19 -1.61 4.86 0.28
N ASP A 20 -2.38 3.89 0.73
CA ASP A 20 -1.89 2.61 1.19
C ASP A 20 -2.38 1.50 0.26
N ALA A 21 -1.48 0.63 -0.17
CA ALA A 21 -1.75 -0.45 -1.10
C ALA A 21 -1.42 -1.78 -0.42
N VAL A 22 -2.45 -2.52 0.00
CA VAL A 22 -2.30 -3.67 0.89
C VAL A 22 -2.66 -4.94 0.14
N VAL A 23 -1.72 -5.88 0.10
CA VAL A 23 -1.98 -7.22 -0.41
C VAL A 23 -2.62 -8.06 0.69
N ASP A 24 -3.82 -8.55 0.43
CA ASP A 24 -4.54 -9.50 1.26
C ASP A 24 -5.02 -10.67 0.38
N THR A 25 -5.93 -11.48 0.89
CA THR A 25 -6.48 -12.65 0.24
C THR A 25 -7.99 -12.63 0.25
N THR A 26 -8.56 -13.10 -0.84
CA THR A 26 -10.00 -13.38 -0.92
C THR A 26 -10.22 -14.82 -1.36
N ARG A 27 -11.49 -15.25 -1.38
CA ARG A 27 -11.90 -16.54 -1.94
C ARG A 27 -12.58 -16.34 -3.28
N GLU A 28 -11.94 -16.79 -4.35
CA GLU A 28 -12.51 -16.83 -5.69
C GLU A 28 -12.74 -18.29 -6.09
N ASN A 29 -14.00 -18.66 -6.38
CA ASN A 29 -14.38 -20.04 -6.75
C ASN A 29 -13.87 -21.12 -5.77
N GLY A 30 -13.80 -20.79 -4.47
CA GLY A 30 -13.32 -21.68 -3.41
C GLY A 30 -11.80 -21.74 -3.24
N VAL A 31 -11.04 -21.04 -4.09
CA VAL A 31 -9.57 -20.94 -4.02
C VAL A 31 -9.18 -19.63 -3.35
N VAL A 32 -8.17 -19.67 -2.49
CA VAL A 32 -7.59 -18.46 -1.87
C VAL A 32 -6.67 -17.79 -2.89
N VAL A 33 -6.96 -16.54 -3.24
CA VAL A 33 -6.23 -15.77 -4.25
C VAL A 33 -5.84 -14.40 -3.70
N PRO A 34 -4.73 -13.81 -4.15
CA PRO A 34 -4.29 -12.51 -3.66
C PRO A 34 -5.13 -11.38 -4.28
N VAL A 35 -5.49 -10.43 -3.43
CA VAL A 35 -6.13 -9.17 -3.81
C VAL A 35 -5.30 -7.99 -3.34
N LEU A 36 -5.50 -6.85 -3.99
CA LEU A 36 -4.93 -5.58 -3.59
C LEU A 36 -6.05 -4.63 -3.17
N GLY A 37 -6.10 -4.30 -1.88
CA GLY A 37 -6.92 -3.24 -1.33
C GLY A 37 -6.17 -1.91 -1.41
N ILE A 38 -6.88 -0.81 -1.68
CA ILE A 38 -6.31 0.54 -1.71
C ILE A 38 -7.10 1.44 -0.79
N GLY A 39 -6.41 2.05 0.17
CA GLY A 39 -6.99 3.04 1.08
C GLY A 39 -6.38 4.41 0.90
N LEU A 40 -7.21 5.45 0.93
CA LEU A 40 -6.81 6.82 1.12
C LEU A 40 -7.00 7.17 2.59
N TYR A 41 -5.92 7.58 3.24
CA TYR A 41 -5.93 7.98 4.64
C TYR A 41 -5.54 9.43 4.82
N ARG A 42 -6.03 9.99 5.92
CA ARG A 42 -5.57 11.25 6.51
C ARG A 42 -4.82 10.93 7.79
N ALA A 43 -3.61 11.45 7.93
CA ALA A 43 -2.88 11.38 9.20
C ALA A 43 -3.52 12.29 10.25
N GLY A 44 -3.61 11.81 11.49
CA GLY A 44 -4.07 12.59 12.62
C GLY A 44 -3.26 13.88 12.83
N ASN A 45 -3.86 14.85 13.53
CA ASN A 45 -3.17 16.12 13.83
C ASN A 45 -1.95 15.87 14.72
N GLY A 46 -0.75 16.12 14.18
CA GLY A 46 0.51 15.91 14.89
C GLY A 46 1.07 14.49 14.79
N ALA A 47 0.38 13.58 14.09
CA ALA A 47 0.86 12.23 13.84
C ALA A 47 2.16 12.24 13.03
N SER A 48 3.13 11.45 13.47
CA SER A 48 4.34 11.17 12.69
C SER A 48 4.19 9.81 12.04
N LEU A 49 3.83 9.77 10.75
CA LEU A 49 3.65 8.52 10.01
C LEU A 49 4.89 7.62 10.06
N ALA A 50 6.09 8.20 10.01
CA ALA A 50 7.33 7.44 10.09
C ALA A 50 7.52 6.79 11.47
N GLU A 51 7.07 7.46 12.54
CA GLU A 51 7.13 6.91 13.90
C GLU A 51 6.06 5.84 14.10
N ALA A 52 4.83 6.08 13.63
CA ALA A 52 3.76 5.09 13.67
C ALA A 52 4.16 3.81 12.90
N ALA A 53 4.75 3.96 11.71
CA ALA A 53 5.26 2.85 10.92
C ALA A 53 6.44 2.12 11.60
N ARG A 54 7.31 2.85 12.31
CA ARG A 54 8.38 2.24 13.12
C ARG A 54 7.79 1.46 14.30
N MET A 55 6.82 2.03 15.02
CA MET A 55 6.16 1.37 16.14
C MET A 55 5.44 0.10 15.68
N ALA A 56 4.74 0.14 14.55
CA ALA A 56 4.12 -1.05 13.97
C ALA A 56 5.16 -2.13 13.62
N TYR A 57 6.31 -1.73 13.07
CA TYR A 57 7.38 -2.69 12.76
C TYR A 57 8.02 -3.28 14.02
N ASP A 58 8.36 -2.45 15.02
CA ASP A 58 9.02 -2.92 16.24
C ASP A 58 8.10 -3.80 17.12
N ASN A 59 6.78 -3.68 16.95
CA ASN A 59 5.78 -4.44 17.72
C ASN A 59 5.08 -5.53 16.89
N GLU A 60 5.39 -5.66 15.60
CA GLU A 60 4.72 -6.57 14.66
C GLU A 60 3.18 -6.40 14.67
N ASP A 61 2.71 -5.15 14.79
CA ASP A 61 1.30 -4.80 14.97
C ASP A 61 0.94 -3.56 14.14
N ASP A 62 0.23 -3.78 13.02
CA ASP A 62 -0.28 -2.74 12.14
C ASP A 62 -1.22 -1.75 12.84
N GLY A 63 -1.79 -2.12 14.00
CA GLY A 63 -2.64 -1.26 14.81
C GLY A 63 -1.96 0.05 15.18
N PHE A 64 -0.65 0.04 15.49
CA PHE A 64 0.10 1.27 15.76
C PHE A 64 0.15 2.23 14.58
N PHE A 65 0.11 1.71 13.35
CA PHE A 65 0.09 2.53 12.16
C PHE A 65 -1.30 3.06 11.86
N TYR A 66 -2.31 2.19 11.92
CA TYR A 66 -3.69 2.55 11.60
C TYR A 66 -4.39 3.37 12.69
N ASP A 67 -3.97 3.30 13.96
CA ASP A 67 -4.48 4.15 15.04
C ASP A 67 -4.23 5.66 14.79
N GLU A 68 -3.21 5.98 13.99
CA GLU A 68 -2.83 7.35 13.62
C GLU A 68 -3.45 7.81 12.28
N LEU A 69 -4.26 6.95 11.64
CA LEU A 69 -4.83 7.15 10.32
C LEU A 69 -6.36 7.11 10.32
N ASP A 70 -6.97 8.14 9.74
CA ASP A 70 -8.40 8.14 9.42
C ASP A 70 -8.61 7.68 7.98
N LEU A 71 -9.37 6.61 7.76
CA LEU A 71 -9.80 6.19 6.42
C LEU A 71 -10.73 7.26 5.82
N VAL A 72 -10.39 7.76 4.64
CA VAL A 72 -11.15 8.79 3.92
C VAL A 72 -11.94 8.21 2.76
N ASP A 73 -11.33 7.31 1.99
CA ASP A 73 -11.94 6.64 0.85
C ASP A 73 -11.14 5.36 0.56
N ASP A 74 -11.76 4.39 -0.10
CA ASP A 74 -11.14 3.15 -0.53
C ASP A 74 -11.65 2.74 -1.93
N CYS A 75 -11.00 1.75 -2.53
CA CYS A 75 -11.53 1.10 -3.72
C CYS A 75 -11.83 -0.36 -3.45
N GLU A 76 -12.72 -0.94 -4.27
CA GLU A 76 -12.94 -2.38 -4.27
C GLU A 76 -11.64 -3.14 -4.52
N ASP A 77 -11.51 -4.29 -3.86
CA ASP A 77 -10.37 -5.18 -3.97
C ASP A 77 -10.11 -5.59 -5.43
N MET A 78 -8.86 -5.45 -5.87
CA MET A 78 -8.43 -5.86 -7.20
C MET A 78 -7.77 -7.24 -7.14
N LEU A 79 -8.22 -8.17 -7.98
CA LEU A 79 -7.50 -9.44 -8.17
C LEU A 79 -6.12 -9.19 -8.77
N VAL A 80 -5.07 -9.58 -8.05
CA VAL A 80 -3.67 -9.42 -8.46
C VAL A 80 -2.97 -10.75 -8.73
N ALA A 81 -3.71 -11.87 -8.83
CA ALA A 81 -3.17 -13.21 -9.09
C ALA A 81 -2.23 -13.28 -10.31
N ALA A 82 -2.42 -12.42 -11.32
CA ALA A 82 -1.54 -12.32 -12.49
C ALA A 82 -0.09 -11.94 -12.14
N PHE A 83 0.14 -11.23 -11.02
CA PHE A 83 1.47 -10.91 -10.51
C PHE A 83 2.07 -12.05 -9.67
N TYR A 84 1.23 -12.98 -9.19
CA TYR A 84 1.63 -14.09 -8.32
C TYR A 84 1.35 -15.46 -8.97
N PRO A 85 2.07 -15.83 -10.04
CA PRO A 85 1.78 -17.05 -10.81
C PRO A 85 1.95 -18.35 -10.02
N ARG A 86 2.64 -18.30 -8.88
CA ARG A 86 2.87 -19.45 -7.99
C ARG A 86 2.24 -19.27 -6.61
N TRP A 87 1.27 -18.36 -6.47
CA TRP A 87 0.62 -18.06 -5.17
C TRP A 87 0.21 -19.32 -4.39
N PRO A 88 0.46 -19.38 -3.07
CA PRO A 88 1.15 -18.40 -2.22
C PRO A 88 2.68 -18.56 -2.20
N HIS A 89 3.25 -19.42 -3.06
CA HIS A 89 4.70 -19.56 -3.19
C HIS A 89 5.30 -18.38 -3.98
N ASP A 90 6.58 -18.09 -3.73
CA ASP A 90 7.34 -17.02 -4.40
C ASP A 90 6.75 -15.60 -4.25
N ARG A 91 6.19 -15.28 -3.07
CA ARG A 91 5.63 -13.95 -2.74
C ARG A 91 6.56 -12.81 -3.14
N GLU A 92 7.85 -12.91 -2.82
CA GLU A 92 8.83 -11.87 -3.12
C GLU A 92 8.91 -11.51 -4.62
N GLN A 93 8.83 -12.50 -5.52
CA GLN A 93 8.83 -12.24 -6.97
C GLN A 93 7.55 -11.53 -7.41
N GLY A 94 6.41 -11.93 -6.84
CA GLY A 94 5.14 -11.28 -7.13
C GLY A 94 5.06 -9.87 -6.57
N ASP A 95 5.61 -9.63 -5.38
CA ASP A 95 5.70 -8.32 -4.75
C ASP A 95 6.57 -7.38 -5.57
N GLN A 96 7.73 -7.84 -6.04
CA GLN A 96 8.58 -7.06 -6.93
C GLN A 96 7.85 -6.68 -8.22
N ALA A 97 7.13 -7.62 -8.84
CA ALA A 97 6.39 -7.37 -10.07
C ALA A 97 5.21 -6.40 -9.86
N LEU A 98 4.43 -6.61 -8.81
CA LEU A 98 3.29 -5.75 -8.47
C LEU A 98 3.76 -4.35 -8.05
N MET A 99 4.74 -4.26 -7.15
CA MET A 99 5.33 -2.99 -6.72
C MET A 99 5.88 -2.22 -7.91
N HIS A 100 6.62 -2.87 -8.82
CA HIS A 100 7.11 -2.22 -10.03
C HIS A 100 5.97 -1.61 -10.87
N ALA A 101 4.90 -2.37 -11.11
CA ALA A 101 3.74 -1.89 -11.86
C ALA A 101 3.00 -0.75 -11.14
N LEU A 102 2.88 -0.79 -9.81
CA LEU A 102 2.30 0.29 -9.01
C LEU A 102 3.16 1.56 -9.08
N CYS A 103 4.49 1.44 -8.96
CA CYS A 103 5.43 2.56 -9.05
C CYS A 103 5.30 3.32 -10.37
N GLU A 104 5.05 2.64 -11.49
CA GLU A 104 4.85 3.28 -12.80
C GLU A 104 3.56 4.12 -12.87
N LEU A 105 2.56 3.79 -12.04
CA LEU A 105 1.27 4.48 -12.00
C LEU A 105 1.24 5.64 -11.00
N VAL A 106 2.16 5.66 -10.03
CA VAL A 106 2.24 6.72 -9.02
C VAL A 106 2.76 8.02 -9.67
N PRO A 107 2.03 9.15 -9.55
CA PRO A 107 2.49 10.44 -10.04
C PRO A 107 3.83 10.85 -9.40
N LYS A 108 4.79 11.23 -10.24
CA LYS A 108 6.06 11.79 -9.76
C LYS A 108 5.80 13.08 -8.96
N PRO A 109 6.57 13.36 -7.90
CA PRO A 109 6.45 14.61 -7.16
C PRO A 109 6.66 15.80 -8.10
N ALA A 110 5.72 16.74 -8.09
CA ALA A 110 5.90 18.04 -8.72
C ALA A 110 6.54 19.01 -7.71
N GLU A 111 7.41 19.89 -8.20
CA GLU A 111 8.05 20.91 -7.36
C GLU A 111 6.99 21.82 -6.73
N GLY A 112 7.05 22.01 -5.41
CA GLY A 112 6.09 22.80 -4.65
C GLY A 112 4.74 22.13 -4.34
N ALA A 113 4.50 20.91 -4.81
CA ALA A 113 3.31 20.15 -4.43
C ALA A 113 3.43 19.57 -3.01
N PRO A 114 2.32 19.42 -2.27
CA PRO A 114 2.32 18.69 -1.00
C PRO A 114 2.91 17.29 -1.17
N ARG A 115 3.78 16.89 -0.24
CA ARG A 115 4.40 15.57 -0.26
C ARG A 115 3.34 14.51 0.03
N LYS A 116 3.18 13.58 -0.91
CA LYS A 116 2.30 12.43 -0.78
C LYS A 116 3.09 11.20 -0.36
N THR A 117 2.45 10.35 0.41
CA THR A 117 3.01 9.05 0.82
C THR A 117 2.22 7.95 0.12
N TYR A 118 2.93 7.06 -0.56
CA TYR A 118 2.37 5.89 -1.22
C TYR A 118 3.04 4.66 -0.62
N LEU A 119 2.27 3.82 0.05
CA LEU A 119 2.77 2.65 0.76
C LEU A 119 2.32 1.37 0.06
N PHE A 120 3.13 0.32 0.25
CA PHE A 120 2.84 -1.03 -0.20
C PHE A 120 3.28 -2.02 0.86
N HIS A 121 2.41 -2.95 1.21
CA HIS A 121 2.72 -4.06 2.12
C HIS A 121 1.71 -5.21 1.96
N HIS A 122 1.90 -6.29 2.72
CA HIS A 122 0.86 -7.29 2.94
C HIS A 122 0.19 -7.01 4.28
N VAL A 123 -1.06 -7.44 4.41
CA VAL A 123 -1.75 -7.42 5.71
C VAL A 123 -0.89 -8.08 6.79
N ASP A 124 -0.85 -7.47 7.97
CA ASP A 124 -0.09 -7.91 9.14
C ASP A 124 1.41 -8.12 8.86
N SER A 125 1.97 -7.39 7.90
CA SER A 125 3.37 -7.55 7.47
C SER A 125 4.08 -6.21 7.34
N GLN A 126 5.16 -6.03 8.11
CA GLN A 126 6.08 -4.90 8.01
C GLN A 126 7.44 -5.34 7.44
N PRO A 127 8.24 -4.44 6.85
CA PRO A 127 8.03 -3.00 6.74
C PRO A 127 7.06 -2.60 5.62
N TYR A 128 6.41 -1.45 5.79
CA TYR A 128 5.77 -0.75 4.68
C TYR A 128 6.83 -0.26 3.68
N PHE A 129 6.60 -0.48 2.39
CA PHE A 129 7.48 0.01 1.33
C PHE A 129 6.94 1.29 0.73
N ASN A 130 7.80 2.28 0.52
CA ASN A 130 7.44 3.51 -0.16
C ASN A 130 7.50 3.30 -1.68
N LEU A 131 6.35 3.37 -2.37
CA LEU A 131 6.26 3.18 -3.83
C LEU A 131 7.02 4.23 -4.66
N LEU A 132 7.35 5.41 -4.09
CA LEU A 132 8.17 6.40 -4.82
C LEU A 132 9.67 6.04 -4.82
N THR A 133 10.13 5.24 -3.85
CA THR A 133 11.55 4.95 -3.66
C THR A 133 11.91 3.47 -3.73
N GLY A 134 10.92 2.59 -3.60
CA GLY A 134 11.10 1.14 -3.46
C GLY A 134 11.81 0.72 -2.17
N LYS A 135 11.89 1.62 -1.17
CA LYS A 135 12.59 1.37 0.10
C LYS A 135 11.61 1.25 1.26
N PRO A 136 11.98 0.55 2.36
CA PRO A 136 11.24 0.61 3.61
C PRO A 136 10.95 2.06 4.02
N PHE A 137 9.72 2.34 4.38
CA PHE A 137 9.24 3.66 4.79
C PHE A 137 9.77 4.05 6.17
N ALA A 138 9.82 3.06 7.06
CA ALA A 138 10.49 3.13 8.35
C ALA A 138 11.47 1.95 8.48
N THR A 139 12.52 2.15 9.27
CA THR A 139 13.46 1.10 9.66
C THR A 139 13.25 0.78 11.13
N HIS A 140 13.44 -0.47 11.51
CA HIS A 140 13.46 -0.89 12.93
C HIS A 140 14.49 -0.06 13.72
N GLY A 141 14.18 0.22 14.99
CA GLY A 141 15.02 0.99 15.93
C GLY A 141 15.88 0.14 16.85
#